data_AF-A0A7W8FVR3-F1
#
_entry.id   AF-A0A7W8FVR3-F1
#
_cell.length_a   1.000
_cell.length_b   1.000
_cell.length_c   1.000
_cell.angle_alpha   90.00
_cell.angle_beta   90.00
_cell.angle_gamma   90.00
#
_symmetry.space_group_name_H-M   'P 1'
#
loop_
_entity.id
_entity.type
_entity.pdbx_description
1 polymer ?
#
loop_
_entity_poly.entity_id
_entity_poly.type
_entity_poly.pdbx_seq_one_letter_code
_entity_poly.pdbx_strand_id
1 'polypeptide(L)' 'MTKKEEKEKVKQFAKQHGYDFASFLSEWNGYRCYEPEFEGDGMNFVGLPLIILVSADGNIRMSTADEAMQFLREADID' A
#
# COMPACT_ATOMS: atom_id res chain seq x y z
N MET A 1 7.51 -4.83 15.09
CA MET A 1 8.31 -5.12 13.87
C MET A 1 9.26 -3.97 13.64
N THR A 2 10.51 -4.22 13.23
CA THR A 2 11.41 -3.13 12.85
C THR A 2 11.00 -2.51 11.51
N LYS A 3 11.36 -1.24 11.25
CA LYS A 3 11.07 -0.57 9.96
C LYS A 3 11.64 -1.34 8.75
N LYS A 4 12.80 -1.99 8.91
CA LYS A 4 13.44 -2.78 7.86
C LYS A 4 12.66 -4.05 7.54
N GLU A 5 12.31 -4.83 8.57
CA GLU A 5 11.53 -6.06 8.40
C GLU A 5 10.16 -5.77 7.78
N GLU A 6 9.53 -4.68 8.16
CA GLU A 6 8.26 -4.27 7.57
C GLU A 6 8.37 -3.95 6.10
N LYS A 7 9.36 -3.14 5.70
CA LYS A 7 9.57 -2.78 4.30
C LYS A 7 9.72 -4.03 3.43
N GLU A 8 10.46 -5.03 3.91
CA GLU A 8 10.61 -6.31 3.20
C GLU A 8 9.29 -7.10 3.14
N LYS A 9 8.50 -7.14 4.22
CA LYS A 9 7.21 -7.84 4.22
C LYS A 9 6.17 -7.16 3.32
N VAL A 10 6.09 -5.82 3.32
CA VAL A 10 5.18 -5.08 2.43
C VAL A 10 5.59 -5.31 0.98
N LYS A 11 6.89 -5.28 0.67
CA LYS A 11 7.39 -5.59 -0.68
C LYS A 11 7.00 -7.02 -1.11
N GLN A 12 7.17 -8.00 -0.22
CA GLN A 12 6.75 -9.38 -0.51
C GLN A 12 5.23 -9.50 -0.70
N PHE A 13 4.44 -8.77 0.09
CA PHE A 13 3.00 -8.72 -0.03
C PHE A 13 2.56 -8.12 -1.38
N ALA A 14 3.16 -7.00 -1.81
CA ALA A 14 2.93 -6.40 -3.13
C ALA A 14 3.18 -7.42 -4.27
N LYS A 15 4.30 -8.13 -4.20
CA LYS A 15 4.65 -9.20 -5.16
C LYS A 15 3.64 -10.32 -5.23
N GLN A 16 3.09 -10.73 -4.10
CA GLN A 16 2.03 -11.75 -4.08
C GLN A 16 0.72 -11.27 -4.72
N HIS A 17 0.52 -9.95 -4.83
CA HIS A 17 -0.66 -9.32 -5.43
C HIS A 17 -0.42 -8.78 -6.85
N GLY A 18 0.72 -9.13 -7.46
CA GLY A 18 1.02 -8.82 -8.87
C GLY A 18 1.80 -7.52 -9.09
N TYR A 19 2.25 -6.85 -8.03
CA TYR A 19 3.05 -5.61 -8.10
C TYR A 19 4.55 -5.92 -7.91
N ASP A 20 5.43 -5.01 -8.26
CA ASP A 20 6.89 -5.23 -8.16
C ASP A 20 7.47 -4.77 -6.82
N PHE A 21 6.93 -3.67 -6.29
CA PHE A 21 7.35 -3.10 -5.00
C PHE A 21 6.22 -2.31 -4.34
N ALA A 22 6.54 -1.69 -3.21
CA ALA A 22 5.63 -0.79 -2.52
C ALA A 22 6.39 0.34 -1.82
N SER A 23 5.89 1.56 -1.92
CA SER A 23 6.45 2.76 -1.30
C SER A 23 5.57 3.26 -0.17
N PHE A 24 6.18 3.74 0.91
CA PHE A 24 5.42 4.35 2.01
C PHE A 24 4.79 5.65 1.53
N LEU A 25 3.48 5.80 1.74
CA LEU A 25 2.73 7.01 1.44
C LEU A 25 2.61 7.89 2.69
N SER A 26 1.87 7.41 3.68
CA SER A 26 1.51 8.17 4.88
C SER A 26 1.03 7.27 6.01
N GLU A 27 0.69 7.88 7.15
CA GLU A 27 -0.13 7.23 8.18
C GLU A 27 -1.57 7.72 8.08
N TRP A 28 -2.53 6.80 7.98
CA TRP A 28 -3.96 7.12 7.92
C TRP A 28 -4.76 6.09 8.70
N ASN A 29 -5.70 6.58 9.52
CA ASN A 29 -6.63 5.76 10.31
C ASN A 29 -5.95 4.65 11.16
N GLY A 30 -4.77 4.95 11.73
CA GLY A 30 -4.00 3.99 12.53
C GLY A 30 -3.20 2.96 11.72
N TYR A 31 -3.19 3.08 10.39
CA TYR A 31 -2.37 2.27 9.50
C TYR A 31 -1.18 3.06 8.97
N ARG A 32 -0.08 2.35 8.71
CA ARG A 32 0.94 2.81 7.76
C ARG A 32 0.53 2.35 6.38
N CYS A 33 0.37 3.32 5.47
CA CYS A 33 -0.16 3.13 4.14
C CYS A 33 0.98 3.08 3.13
N TYR A 34 0.86 2.17 2.16
CA TYR A 34 1.84 2.01 1.10
C TYR A 34 1.17 1.94 -0.27
N GLU A 35 1.78 2.59 -1.25
CA GLU A 35 1.41 2.47 -2.65
C GLU A 35 2.05 1.20 -3.23
N PRO A 36 1.28 0.25 -3.77
CA PRO A 36 1.82 -0.84 -4.56
C PRO A 36 2.12 -0.37 -5.99
N GLU A 37 3.33 -0.66 -6.48
CA GLU A 37 3.86 -0.09 -7.73
C GLU A 37 4.39 -1.18 -8.67
N PHE A 38 4.31 -0.92 -9.98
CA PHE A 38 4.94 -1.72 -11.03
C PHE A 38 6.28 -1.10 -11.43
N GLU A 39 7.23 -1.93 -11.85
CA GLU A 39 8.51 -1.51 -12.40
C GLU A 39 8.48 -1.54 -13.94
N GLY A 40 9.12 -0.54 -14.56
CA GLY A 40 9.26 -0.43 -16.02
C GLY A 40 8.23 0.47 -16.70
N ASP A 41 8.39 0.64 -18.01
CA ASP A 41 7.68 1.66 -18.80
C ASP A 41 6.33 1.18 -19.40
N GLY A 42 5.81 0.05 -18.90
CA GLY A 42 4.57 -0.55 -19.38
C GLY A 42 3.32 0.17 -18.84
N MET A 43 2.29 0.31 -19.67
CA MET A 43 0.97 0.76 -19.20
C MET A 43 0.28 -0.40 -18.47
N ASN A 44 -0.02 -0.22 -17.19
CA ASN A 44 -0.71 -1.20 -16.36
C ASN A 44 -2.12 -0.71 -16.01
N PHE A 45 -3.12 -1.60 -16.09
CA PHE A 45 -4.50 -1.30 -15.72
C PHE A 45 -4.83 -1.95 -14.37
N VAL A 46 -4.91 -1.12 -13.33
CA VAL A 46 -4.97 -1.59 -11.92
C VAL A 46 -6.35 -1.52 -11.29
N GLY A 47 -7.31 -0.88 -11.96
CA GLY A 47 -8.64 -0.63 -11.41
C GLY A 47 -8.63 0.52 -10.40
N LEU A 48 -9.25 0.31 -9.23
CA LEU A 48 -9.22 1.29 -8.15
C LEU A 48 -7.80 1.44 -7.58
N PRO A 49 -7.42 2.62 -7.06
CA PRO A 49 -6.11 2.86 -6.46
C PRO A 49 -6.06 2.25 -5.05
N LEU A 50 -6.15 0.92 -4.98
CA LEU A 50 -6.06 0.19 -3.72
C LEU A 50 -4.64 0.31 -3.16
N ILE A 51 -4.55 0.55 -1.86
CA ILE A 51 -3.28 0.70 -1.13
C ILE A 51 -3.05 -0.50 -0.21
N ILE A 52 -1.80 -0.71 0.20
CA ILE A 52 -1.46 -1.69 1.23
C ILE A 52 -1.53 -1.01 2.60
N LEU A 53 -2.24 -1.63 3.53
CA LEU A 53 -2.44 -1.16 4.90
C LEU A 53 -1.67 -2.05 5.87
N VAL A 54 -0.83 -1.44 6.72
CA VAL A 54 -0.10 -2.11 7.79
C VAL A 54 -0.57 -1.60 9.15
N SER A 55 -1.22 -2.46 9.94
CA SER A 55 -1.71 -2.11 11.28
C SER A 55 -0.60 -2.08 12.32
N ALA A 56 -0.90 -1.54 13.50
CA ALA A 56 0.03 -1.47 14.63
C ALA A 56 0.51 -2.85 15.13
N ASP A 57 -0.32 -3.90 15.01
CA ASP A 57 0.04 -5.29 15.33
C ASP A 57 0.81 -6.00 14.21
N GLY A 58 1.01 -5.35 13.06
CA GLY A 58 1.80 -5.84 11.95
C GLY A 58 1.05 -6.70 10.93
N ASN A 59 -0.29 -6.70 10.95
CA ASN A 59 -1.08 -7.30 9.89
C ASN A 59 -0.98 -6.46 8.61
N ILE A 60 -0.88 -7.14 7.46
CA ILE A 60 -0.73 -6.52 6.14
C ILE A 60 -1.89 -6.99 5.27
N ARG A 61 -2.60 -6.06 4.64
CA ARG A 61 -3.67 -6.35 3.69
C ARG A 61 -3.81 -5.25 2.63
N MET A 62 -4.51 -5.54 1.55
CA MET A 62 -5.03 -4.50 0.67
C MET A 62 -6.17 -3.74 1.36
N SER A 63 -6.33 -2.46 1.01
CA SER A 63 -7.53 -1.69 1.32
C SER A 63 -8.74 -2.29 0.59
N THR A 64 -9.92 -2.08 1.16
CA THR A 64 -11.17 -2.22 0.41
C THR A 64 -11.33 -1.05 -0.58
N ALA A 65 -12.31 -1.16 -1.48
CA ALA A 65 -12.67 -0.08 -2.38
C ALA A 65 -13.08 1.20 -1.63
N ASP A 66 -13.91 1.06 -0.58
CA ASP A 66 -14.38 2.19 0.21
C ASP A 66 -13.24 2.87 0.96
N GLU A 67 -12.33 2.08 1.56
CA GLU A 67 -11.13 2.61 2.22
C GLU A 67 -10.21 3.32 1.25
N ALA A 68 -9.99 2.78 0.04
CA ALA A 68 -9.17 3.45 -0.97
C ALA A 68 -9.77 4.80 -1.38
N MET A 69 -11.08 4.83 -1.62
CA MET A 69 -11.77 6.07 -1.98
C MET A 69 -11.84 7.06 -0.82
N GLN A 70 -11.92 6.58 0.42
CA GLN A 70 -11.86 7.43 1.61
C GLN A 70 -10.45 8.01 1.80
N PHE A 71 -9.42 7.18 1.68
CA PHE A 71 -8.03 7.59 1.74
C PHE A 71 -7.74 8.70 0.73
N LEU A 72 -8.17 8.56 -0.54
CA LEU A 72 -8.01 9.62 -1.55
C LEU A 72 -8.68 10.96 -1.21
N ARG A 73 -9.72 10.96 -0.38
CA ARG A 73 -10.43 12.19 0.01
C ARG A 73 -9.82 12.85 1.25
N GLU A 74 -9.26 12.04 2.14
CA GLU A 74 -8.89 12.46 3.50
C GLU A 74 -7.38 12.53 3.71
N ALA A 75 -6.63 11.65 3.06
CA ALA A 75 -5.19 11.70 3.12
C ALA A 75 -4.74 12.91 2.28
N ASP A 76 -4.08 13.85 2.95
CA ASP A 76 -3.37 14.94 2.31
C ASP A 76 -2.06 14.35 1.76
N ILE A 77 -2.14 13.81 0.55
CA ILE A 77 -1.00 13.23 -0.17
C ILE A 77 -0.56 14.31 -1.15
N ASP A 78 0.55 14.99 -0.83
CA ASP A 78 1.19 16.01 -1.68
C ASP A 78 1.60 15.47 -3.06
#